data_AF-A0A1F3BPM0-F1
#
_entry.id   AF-A0A1F3BPM0-F1
#
_cell.length_a   1.000
_cell.length_b   1.000
_cell.length_c   1.000
_cell.angle_alpha   90.00
_cell.angle_beta   90.00
_cell.angle_gamma   90.00
#
_symmetry.space_group_name_H-M   'P 1'
#
loop_
_entity.id
_entity.type
_entity.pdbx_description
1 polymer ?
#
loop_
_entity_poly.entity_id
_entity_poly.type
_entity_poly.pdbx_seq_one_letter_code
_entity_poly.pdbx_strand_id
1 'polypeptide(L)'
;MQGAYAGRLVAAPFGRLIVAGSLRRFLHLERPRRDAVPSASLDARGRFDAVEIGPTLAEGATPVPASATDRFREPQGSGLALDLAPDGEQPFVRCAACEADHARHALRCDRCGAALDTPEQRAFNERLWAARRRDADEEERAGDARLEALGRDAEQAALARRALAEAMGDEILRRERERLGHLWGFRFLARLQAFFSRARPGPDGS
;
A
#
# COMPACT_ATOMS: atom_id res chain seq x y z
N MET A 1 -4.83 -22.31 31.13
CA MET A 1 -6.02 -22.73 30.35
C MET A 1 -5.67 -22.61 28.87
N GLN A 2 -5.67 -23.74 28.17
CA GLN A 2 -5.47 -23.86 26.73
C GLN A 2 -6.78 -23.49 26.02
N GLY A 3 -6.69 -22.83 24.86
CA GLY A 3 -7.83 -22.54 24.01
C GLY A 3 -7.37 -22.29 22.58
N ALA A 4 -7.02 -23.36 21.88
CA ALA A 4 -6.72 -23.34 20.46
C ALA A 4 -8.02 -23.18 19.66
N TYR A 5 -8.15 -22.10 18.89
CA TYR A 5 -9.25 -21.94 17.93
C TYR A 5 -8.80 -22.49 16.58
N ALA A 6 -9.04 -23.78 16.37
CA ALA A 6 -8.89 -24.42 15.07
C ALA A 6 -10.03 -23.95 14.15
N GLY A 7 -9.73 -23.02 13.24
CA GLY A 7 -10.63 -22.63 12.15
C GLY A 7 -10.71 -23.75 11.11
N ARG A 8 -11.81 -24.51 11.13
CA ARG A 8 -12.11 -25.57 10.15
C ARG A 8 -12.45 -24.93 8.80
N LEU A 9 -11.59 -25.09 7.80
CA LEU A 9 -11.94 -24.79 6.41
C LEU A 9 -12.86 -25.89 5.88
N VAL A 10 -14.12 -25.54 5.62
CA VAL A 10 -15.06 -26.40 4.90
C VAL A 10 -15.16 -25.87 3.47
N ALA A 11 -14.73 -26.69 2.51
CA ALA A 11 -14.97 -26.43 1.10
C ALA A 11 -16.46 -26.65 0.78
N ALA A 12 -17.13 -25.61 0.31
CA ALA A 12 -18.46 -25.71 -0.27
C ALA A 12 -18.34 -25.68 -1.80
N PRO A 13 -18.88 -26.68 -2.52
CA PRO A 13 -18.98 -26.61 -3.97
C PRO A 13 -20.19 -25.74 -4.32
N PHE A 14 -19.99 -24.80 -5.25
CA PHE A 14 -21.00 -23.93 -5.87
C PHE A 14 -21.54 -22.75 -5.04
N GLY A 15 -21.00 -21.56 -5.34
CA GLY A 15 -21.81 -20.38 -5.65
C GLY A 15 -22.69 -19.76 -4.56
N ARG A 16 -22.08 -19.24 -3.48
CA ARG A 16 -22.45 -17.97 -2.83
C ARG A 16 -21.48 -17.70 -1.69
N LEU A 17 -20.70 -16.62 -1.79
CA LEU A 17 -19.90 -16.11 -0.69
C LEU A 17 -20.86 -15.63 0.41
N ILE A 18 -21.08 -16.44 1.43
CA ILE A 18 -21.66 -15.98 2.70
C ILE A 18 -20.53 -15.27 3.43
N VAL A 19 -20.46 -13.96 3.25
CA VAL A 19 -19.56 -13.09 4.00
C VAL A 19 -20.00 -13.13 5.47
N ALA A 20 -19.24 -13.86 6.27
CA ALA A 20 -19.44 -13.95 7.71
C ALA A 20 -19.18 -12.59 8.38
N GLY A 21 -20.23 -12.01 8.97
CA GLY A 21 -20.21 -11.16 10.17
C GLY A 21 -19.59 -9.76 10.11
N SER A 22 -18.43 -9.54 9.48
CA SER A 22 -17.62 -8.33 9.70
C SER A 22 -17.84 -7.19 8.70
N LEU A 23 -18.43 -7.47 7.53
CA LEU A 23 -18.62 -6.45 6.48
C LEU A 23 -20.02 -5.81 6.47
N ARG A 24 -20.91 -6.19 7.40
CA ARG A 24 -22.26 -5.57 7.52
C ARG A 24 -22.22 -4.07 7.85
N ARG A 25 -21.15 -3.60 8.51
CA ARG A 25 -20.96 -2.18 8.85
C ARG A 25 -20.81 -1.28 7.61
N PHE A 26 -20.35 -1.83 6.49
CA PHE A 26 -20.10 -1.06 5.26
C PHE A 26 -21.31 -1.01 4.32
N LEU A 27 -22.33 -1.86 4.53
CA LEU A 27 -23.55 -1.87 3.71
C LEU A 27 -24.48 -0.67 3.94
N HIS A 28 -24.21 0.19 4.93
CA HIS A 28 -25.06 1.33 5.28
C HIS A 28 -24.38 2.70 5.09
N LEU A 29 -23.20 2.75 4.44
CA LEU A 29 -22.47 4.00 4.21
C LEU A 29 -22.92 4.76 2.97
N GLU A 30 -23.60 4.11 2.02
CA GLU A 30 -24.19 4.78 0.87
C GLU A 30 -25.54 5.40 1.26
N ARG A 31 -25.48 6.47 2.06
CA ARG A 31 -26.63 7.34 2.23
C ARG A 31 -26.77 8.15 0.93
N PRO A 32 -27.89 8.05 0.19
CA PRO A 32 -28.09 8.87 -1.00
C PRO A 32 -27.99 10.34 -0.59
N ARG A 33 -27.15 11.10 -1.31
CA ARG A 33 -27.07 12.54 -1.17
C ARG A 33 -28.48 13.08 -1.40
N ARG A 34 -29.07 13.68 -0.36
CA ARG A 34 -30.39 14.30 -0.44
C ARG A 34 -30.38 15.25 -1.63
N ASP A 35 -31.31 15.07 -2.56
CA ASP A 35 -31.47 15.98 -3.69
C ASP A 35 -31.52 17.42 -3.16
N ALA A 36 -30.72 18.28 -3.81
CA ALA A 36 -30.60 19.67 -3.43
C ALA A 36 -32.00 20.28 -3.39
N VAL A 37 -32.44 20.68 -2.19
CA VAL A 37 -33.59 21.57 -2.04
C VAL A 37 -33.28 22.78 -2.91
N PRO A 38 -34.20 23.25 -3.79
CA PRO A 38 -33.97 24.48 -4.52
C PRO A 38 -33.66 25.54 -3.48
N SER A 39 -32.49 26.17 -3.56
CA SER A 39 -32.14 27.26 -2.67
C SER A 39 -33.29 28.25 -2.73
N ALA A 40 -34.00 28.44 -1.61
CA ALA A 40 -34.90 29.55 -1.48
C ALA A 40 -34.11 30.77 -1.94
N SER A 41 -34.61 31.48 -2.96
CA SER A 41 -33.99 32.68 -3.49
C SER A 41 -33.94 33.70 -2.36
N LEU A 42 -32.84 33.67 -1.61
CA LEU A 42 -32.49 34.72 -0.69
C LEU A 42 -32.25 35.92 -1.59
N ASP A 43 -33.19 36.84 -1.57
CA ASP A 43 -33.10 38.14 -2.23
C ASP A 43 -31.91 38.88 -1.60
N ALA A 44 -30.72 38.60 -2.13
CA ALA A 44 -29.43 38.97 -1.54
C ALA A 44 -29.14 40.47 -1.68
N ARG A 45 -30.04 41.22 -2.33
CA ARG A 45 -29.87 42.65 -2.60
C ARG A 45 -29.92 43.51 -1.34
N GLY A 46 -30.79 43.18 -0.38
CA GLY A 46 -30.99 44.04 0.80
C GLY A 46 -29.95 43.89 1.93
N ARG A 47 -29.07 42.88 1.90
CA ARG A 47 -28.12 42.63 3.01
C ARG A 47 -26.85 43.48 2.94
N PHE A 48 -26.52 44.02 1.77
CA PHE A 48 -25.28 44.78 1.55
C PHE A 48 -25.50 46.29 1.48
N ASP A 49 -26.75 46.76 1.37
CA ASP A 49 -27.07 48.19 1.34
C ASP A 49 -26.82 48.91 2.68
N ALA A 50 -26.66 48.17 3.78
CA ALA A 50 -26.42 48.72 5.13
C ALA A 50 -24.93 48.77 5.53
N VAL A 51 -24.00 48.49 4.61
CA VAL A 51 -22.56 48.62 4.90
C VAL A 51 -22.12 50.04 4.56
N GLU A 52 -21.99 50.89 5.58
CA GLU A 52 -21.31 52.18 5.43
C GLU A 52 -19.84 51.91 5.06
N ILE A 53 -19.48 52.24 3.82
CA ILE A 53 -18.10 52.20 3.35
C ILE A 53 -17.39 53.40 3.98
N GLY A 54 -16.66 53.16 5.06
CA GLY A 54 -15.78 54.14 5.68
C GLY A 54 -14.73 54.68 4.70
N PRO A 55 -14.13 55.86 4.96
CA PRO A 55 -13.29 56.55 4.00
C PRO A 55 -12.05 55.72 3.63
N THR A 56 -12.00 55.37 2.35
CA THR A 56 -10.84 55.01 1.51
C THR A 56 -9.53 54.70 2.25
N LEU A 57 -9.30 53.43 2.58
CA LEU A 57 -7.93 52.88 2.57
C LEU A 57 -7.53 52.63 1.11
N ALA A 58 -7.20 53.72 0.40
CA ALA A 58 -6.59 53.66 -0.90
C ALA A 58 -5.07 53.43 -0.75
N GLU A 59 -4.70 52.27 -0.22
CA GLU A 59 -3.36 51.71 -0.33
C GLU A 59 -3.47 50.21 -0.01
N GLY A 60 -3.33 49.38 -1.06
CA GLY A 60 -3.41 47.93 -0.94
C GLY A 60 -4.77 47.31 -1.26
N ALA A 61 -5.63 47.99 -2.04
CA ALA A 61 -6.82 47.35 -2.60
C ALA A 61 -6.38 46.09 -3.38
N THR A 62 -6.76 44.91 -2.87
CA THR A 62 -6.53 43.64 -3.57
C THR A 62 -7.15 43.76 -4.96
N PRO A 63 -6.38 43.57 -6.06
CA PRO A 63 -6.93 43.67 -7.38
C PRO A 63 -8.06 42.65 -7.51
N VAL A 64 -9.27 43.12 -7.81
CA VAL A 64 -10.38 42.25 -8.15
C VAL A 64 -9.91 41.43 -9.35
N PRO A 65 -9.95 40.08 -9.29
CA PRO A 65 -9.49 39.25 -10.39
C PRO A 65 -10.29 39.62 -11.64
N ALA A 66 -9.60 40.02 -12.71
CA ALA A 66 -10.21 40.45 -13.97
C ALA A 66 -10.91 39.29 -14.69
N SER A 67 -10.57 38.05 -14.31
CA SER A 67 -11.20 36.83 -14.81
C SER A 67 -11.32 35.77 -13.72
N ALA A 68 -12.24 34.81 -13.92
CA ALA A 68 -12.40 33.66 -13.02
C ALA A 68 -11.12 32.83 -12.86
N THR A 69 -10.19 32.92 -13.81
CA THR A 69 -8.90 32.22 -13.79
C THR A 69 -7.81 32.97 -13.04
N ASP A 70 -7.94 34.29 -12.84
CA ASP A 70 -6.93 35.08 -12.12
C ASP A 70 -6.79 34.67 -10.65
N ARG A 71 -7.82 34.10 -10.03
CA ARG A 71 -7.74 33.58 -8.66
C ARG A 71 -6.78 32.39 -8.51
N PHE A 72 -6.48 31.70 -9.61
CA PHE A 72 -5.55 30.57 -9.66
C PHE A 72 -4.17 31.00 -10.15
N ARG A 73 -4.00 32.27 -10.56
CA ARG A 73 -2.68 32.81 -10.83
C ARG A 73 -1.96 32.89 -9.49
N GLU A 74 -0.80 32.24 -9.44
CA GLU A 74 0.07 32.30 -8.27
C GLU A 74 0.35 33.77 -7.93
N PRO A 75 0.06 34.22 -6.69
CA PRO A 75 0.26 35.60 -6.32
C PRO A 75 1.73 35.95 -6.47
N GLN A 76 2.03 36.83 -7.43
CA GLN A 76 3.38 37.31 -7.66
C GLN A 76 3.82 38.11 -6.43
N GLY A 77 4.71 37.53 -5.63
CA GLY A 77 5.30 38.21 -4.48
C GLY A 77 4.39 38.30 -3.26
N SER A 78 3.87 37.18 -2.76
CA SER A 78 3.68 37.11 -1.31
C SER A 78 5.06 37.37 -0.69
N GLY A 79 5.32 38.58 -0.18
CA GLY A 79 6.63 38.96 0.39
C GLY A 79 7.07 38.14 1.62
N LEU A 80 6.35 37.05 1.91
CA LEU A 80 6.66 36.04 2.90
C LEU A 80 7.31 34.86 2.17
N ALA A 81 8.62 34.73 2.33
CA ALA A 81 9.31 33.50 1.93
C ALA A 81 8.83 32.37 2.83
N LEU A 82 8.37 31.27 2.22
CA LEU A 82 8.12 30.04 2.94
C LEU A 82 9.47 29.41 3.29
N ASP A 83 9.69 29.15 4.57
CA ASP A 83 10.81 28.33 5.03
C ASP A 83 10.50 26.87 4.68
N LEU A 84 10.69 26.52 3.40
CA LEU A 84 10.63 25.18 2.87
C LEU A 84 11.92 24.45 3.25
N ALA A 85 12.10 24.28 4.54
CA ALA A 85 13.10 23.40 5.12
C ALA A 85 13.04 22.04 4.41
N PRO A 86 14.15 21.52 3.86
CA PRO A 86 14.16 20.21 3.22
C PRO A 86 13.72 19.13 4.21
N ASP A 87 13.05 18.11 3.69
CA ASP A 87 12.67 16.92 4.45
C ASP A 87 13.90 16.36 5.19
N GLY A 88 13.89 16.43 6.53
CA GLY A 88 15.03 16.04 7.38
C GLY A 88 15.55 17.14 8.31
N GLU A 89 15.12 18.38 8.13
CA GLU A 89 15.32 19.43 9.14
C GLU A 89 14.41 19.25 10.35
N GLN A 90 14.88 19.71 11.51
CA GLN A 90 14.18 19.66 12.79
C GLN A 90 12.79 20.34 12.70
N PRO A 91 11.68 19.57 12.78
CA PRO A 91 10.33 20.13 12.61
C PRO A 91 9.82 20.86 13.87
N PHE A 92 10.35 20.52 15.04
CA PHE A 92 9.97 21.12 16.32
C PHE A 92 11.17 21.27 17.24
N VAL A 93 11.15 22.26 18.12
CA VAL A 93 12.15 22.45 19.17
C VAL A 93 11.69 21.83 20.47
N ARG A 94 12.57 21.09 21.14
CA ARG A 94 12.31 20.52 22.46
C ARG A 94 12.99 21.38 23.52
N CYS A 95 12.23 21.83 24.52
CA CYS A 95 12.77 22.64 25.61
C CYS A 95 13.80 21.84 26.42
N ALA A 96 15.00 22.38 26.61
CA ALA A 96 16.05 21.72 27.39
C ALA A 96 15.73 21.65 28.90
N ALA A 97 14.84 22.53 29.39
CA ALA A 97 14.50 22.60 30.81
C ALA A 97 13.35 21.65 31.22
N CYS A 98 12.30 21.55 30.40
CA CYS A 98 11.09 20.78 30.74
C CYS A 98 10.70 19.74 29.69
N GLU A 99 11.50 19.60 28.64
CA GLU A 99 11.34 18.59 27.57
C GLU A 99 10.02 18.63 26.80
N ALA A 100 9.26 19.73 26.90
CA ALA A 100 8.11 19.95 26.04
C ALA A 100 8.54 20.29 24.60
N ASP A 101 7.79 19.79 23.63
CA ASP A 101 8.01 20.07 22.21
C ASP A 101 7.17 21.29 21.78
N HIS A 102 7.76 22.16 20.95
CA HIS A 102 7.16 23.39 20.45
C HIS A 102 7.43 23.57 18.96
N ALA A 103 6.66 24.44 18.31
CA ALA A 103 6.90 24.80 16.92
C ALA A 103 8.35 25.31 16.72
N ARG A 104 8.91 25.05 15.53
CA ARG A 104 10.30 25.38 15.17
C ARG A 104 10.76 26.78 15.57
N HIS A 105 9.89 27.77 15.38
CA HIS A 105 10.19 29.19 15.62
C HIS A 105 9.62 29.71 16.95
N ALA A 106 9.22 28.83 17.87
CA ALA A 106 8.79 29.25 19.20
C ALA A 106 9.94 29.92 19.94
N LEU A 107 9.70 31.14 20.46
CA LEU A 107 10.71 31.89 21.22
C LEU A 107 10.68 31.57 22.72
N ARG A 108 9.56 31.04 23.23
CA ARG A 108 9.38 30.69 24.65
C ARG A 108 8.63 29.37 24.79
N CYS A 109 8.94 28.66 25.87
CA CYS A 109 8.25 27.44 26.25
C CYS A 109 6.92 27.78 26.93
N ASP A 110 5.80 27.37 26.35
CA ASP A 110 4.47 27.57 26.94
C ASP A 110 4.27 26.85 28.28
N ARG A 111 5.11 25.85 28.59
CA ARG A 111 5.02 25.05 29.81
C ARG A 111 5.81 25.62 30.98
N CYS A 112 7.05 26.06 30.76
CA CYS A 112 7.95 26.52 31.82
C CYS A 112 8.46 27.96 31.65
N GLY A 113 8.11 28.62 30.55
CA GLY A 113 8.51 30.00 30.26
C GLY A 113 9.96 30.20 29.81
N ALA A 114 10.76 29.13 29.72
CA ALA A 114 12.15 29.20 29.28
C ALA A 114 12.28 29.77 27.85
N ALA A 115 13.33 30.57 27.62
CA ALA A 115 13.67 31.07 26.29
C ALA A 115 14.15 29.91 25.40
N LEU A 116 13.57 29.81 24.21
CA LEU A 116 13.84 28.73 23.26
C LEU A 116 14.82 29.12 22.15
N ASP A 117 15.16 30.40 22.06
CA ASP A 117 16.05 31.01 21.07
C ASP A 117 17.49 31.21 21.57
N THR A 118 17.86 30.57 22.68
CA THR A 118 19.23 30.64 23.22
C THR A 118 20.19 29.73 22.44
N PRO A 119 21.49 30.06 22.37
CA PRO A 119 22.48 29.19 21.71
C PRO A 119 22.59 27.82 22.40
N GLU A 120 22.44 27.76 23.72
CA GLU A 120 22.44 26.50 24.47
C GLU A 120 21.25 25.61 24.08
N GLN A 121 20.07 26.21 23.88
CA GLN A 121 18.87 25.51 23.45
C GLN A 121 19.00 24.99 22.01
N ARG A 122 19.63 25.76 21.11
CA ARG A 122 19.95 25.31 19.75
C ARG A 122 20.90 24.11 19.79
N ALA A 123 22.00 24.21 20.53
CA ALA A 123 22.98 23.13 20.64
C ALA A 123 22.38 21.85 21.25
N PHE A 124 21.47 21.97 22.24
CA PHE A 124 20.74 20.83 22.78
C PHE A 124 19.91 20.13 21.69
N ASN A 125 19.15 20.89 20.92
CA ASN A 125 18.32 20.36 19.86
C ASN A 125 19.15 19.77 18.72
N GLU A 126 20.24 20.40 18.30
CA GLU A 126 21.16 19.87 17.30
C GLU A 126 21.67 18.48 17.68
N ARG A 127 22.06 18.29 18.95
CA ARG A 127 22.48 16.98 19.47
C ARG A 127 21.33 15.97 19.48
N LEU A 128 20.15 16.38 19.95
CA LEU A 128 18.96 15.53 19.99
C LEU A 128 18.60 15.01 18.59
N TRP A 129 18.58 15.88 17.59
CA TRP A 129 18.23 15.51 16.23
C TRP A 129 19.36 14.80 15.49
N ALA A 130 20.62 15.11 15.80
CA ALA A 130 21.74 14.31 15.30
C ALA A 130 21.69 12.86 15.80
N ALA A 131 21.27 12.63 17.05
CA ALA A 131 21.05 11.27 17.57
C ALA A 131 19.90 10.58 16.82
N ARG A 132 18.74 11.24 16.72
CA ARG A 132 17.58 10.68 16.01
C ARG A 132 17.84 10.34 14.54
N ARG A 133 18.63 11.16 13.84
CA ARG A 133 19.03 10.85 12.46
C ARG A 133 19.89 9.59 12.39
N ARG A 134 20.86 9.44 13.31
CA ARG A 134 21.68 8.21 13.36
C ARG A 134 20.84 6.98 13.63
N ASP A 135 19.87 7.07 14.54
CA ASP A 135 18.96 5.97 14.84
C ASP A 135 18.10 5.63 13.62
N ALA A 136 17.56 6.63 12.93
CA ALA A 136 16.78 6.45 11.70
C ALA A 136 17.62 5.81 10.57
N ASP A 137 18.86 6.27 10.36
CA ASP A 137 19.79 5.72 9.37
C ASP A 137 20.16 4.25 9.70
N GLU A 138 20.21 3.88 10.98
CA GLU A 138 20.43 2.49 11.41
C GLU A 138 19.19 1.62 11.18
N GLU A 139 18.01 2.12 11.50
CA GLU A 139 16.74 1.43 11.24
C GLU A 139 16.49 1.22 9.74
N GLU A 140 16.81 2.22 8.90
CA GLU A 140 16.71 2.11 7.43
C GLU A 140 17.65 1.01 6.91
N ARG A 141 18.93 1.04 7.30
CA ARG A 141 19.91 0.01 6.91
C ARG A 141 19.50 -1.38 7.38
N ALA A 142 18.95 -1.50 8.60
CA ALA A 142 18.44 -2.77 9.12
C ALA A 142 17.20 -3.24 8.34
N GLY A 143 16.32 -2.32 7.96
CA GLY A 143 15.16 -2.57 7.11
C GLY A 143 15.55 -3.09 5.73
N ASP A 144 16.49 -2.42 5.08
CA ASP A 144 17.01 -2.80 3.76
C ASP A 144 17.67 -4.19 3.81
N ALA A 145 18.55 -4.43 4.78
CA ALA A 145 19.18 -5.74 4.96
C ALA A 145 18.15 -6.86 5.18
N ARG A 146 17.05 -6.57 5.89
CA ARG A 146 15.95 -7.52 6.09
C ARG A 146 15.20 -7.78 4.79
N LEU A 147 14.91 -6.74 4.00
CA LEU A 147 14.25 -6.89 2.70
C LEU A 147 15.11 -7.70 1.72
N GLU A 148 16.42 -7.45 1.67
CA GLU A 148 17.36 -8.22 0.86
C GLU A 148 17.43 -9.69 1.28
N ALA A 149 17.43 -9.99 2.58
CA ALA A 149 17.38 -11.35 3.08
C ALA A 149 16.09 -12.07 2.65
N LEU A 150 14.94 -11.41 2.79
CA LEU A 150 13.66 -11.95 2.33
C LEU A 150 13.64 -12.16 0.80
N GLY A 151 14.26 -11.27 0.04
CA GLY A 151 14.43 -11.40 -1.40
C GLY A 151 15.22 -12.66 -1.77
N ARG A 152 16.38 -12.87 -1.13
CA ARG A 152 17.21 -14.06 -1.33
C ARG A 152 16.47 -15.35 -0.96
N ASP A 153 15.75 -15.36 0.16
CA ASP A 153 14.97 -16.51 0.58
C ASP A 153 13.83 -16.82 -0.40
N ALA A 154 13.17 -15.78 -0.92
CA ALA A 154 12.11 -15.93 -1.92
C ALA A 154 12.64 -16.48 -3.25
N GLU A 155 13.82 -16.03 -3.70
CA GLU A 155 14.52 -16.56 -4.87
C GLU A 155 14.91 -18.03 -4.69
N GLN A 156 15.52 -18.38 -3.56
CA GLN A 156 15.87 -19.76 -3.24
C GLN A 156 14.63 -20.66 -3.20
N ALA A 157 13.55 -20.20 -2.57
CA ALA A 157 12.30 -20.93 -2.55
C ALA A 157 11.70 -21.09 -3.96
N ALA A 158 11.85 -20.09 -4.84
CA ALA A 158 11.40 -20.19 -6.23
C ALA A 158 12.21 -21.20 -7.03
N LEU A 159 13.54 -21.22 -6.86
CA LEU A 159 14.42 -22.21 -7.47
C LEU A 159 14.10 -23.63 -6.97
N ALA A 160 13.91 -23.81 -5.67
CA ALA A 160 13.54 -25.09 -5.08
C ALA A 160 12.20 -25.61 -5.62
N ARG A 161 11.20 -24.73 -5.77
CA ARG A 161 9.90 -25.09 -6.37
C ARG A 161 10.04 -25.53 -7.83
N ARG A 162 10.88 -24.84 -8.63
CA ARG A 162 11.14 -25.23 -10.03
C ARG A 162 11.82 -26.58 -10.12
N ALA A 163 12.89 -26.79 -9.35
CA ALA A 163 13.61 -28.07 -9.31
C ALA A 163 12.70 -29.23 -8.89
N LEU A 164 11.82 -29.01 -7.90
CA LEU A 164 10.83 -30.01 -7.50
C LEU A 164 9.82 -30.32 -8.61
N ALA A 165 9.33 -29.28 -9.31
CA ALA A 165 8.39 -29.45 -10.42
C ALA A 165 9.01 -30.22 -11.59
N GLU A 166 10.27 -29.95 -11.92
CA GLU A 166 11.03 -30.67 -12.95
C GLU A 166 11.21 -32.14 -12.56
N ALA A 167 11.66 -32.42 -11.33
CA ALA A 167 11.82 -33.79 -10.84
C ALA A 167 10.49 -34.59 -10.85
N MET A 168 9.38 -33.94 -10.50
CA MET A 168 8.05 -34.54 -10.61
C MET A 168 7.66 -34.81 -12.07
N GLY A 169 7.96 -33.88 -12.98
CA GLY A 169 7.72 -34.04 -14.42
C GLY A 169 8.48 -35.22 -14.99
N ASP A 170 9.75 -35.36 -14.67
CA ASP A 170 10.60 -36.47 -15.12
C ASP A 170 10.09 -37.83 -14.61
N GLU A 171 9.68 -37.90 -13.34
CA GLU A 171 9.11 -39.12 -12.77
C GLU A 171 7.79 -39.51 -13.44
N ILE A 172 6.92 -38.53 -13.75
CA ILE A 172 5.68 -38.77 -14.50
C ILE A 172 6.01 -39.27 -15.91
N LEU A 173 6.93 -38.61 -16.62
CA LEU A 173 7.34 -39.02 -17.96
C LEU A 173 7.93 -40.43 -17.98
N ARG A 174 8.72 -40.79 -16.97
CA ARG A 174 9.28 -42.13 -16.81
C ARG A 174 8.18 -43.18 -16.64
N ARG A 175 7.24 -42.94 -15.72
CA ARG A 175 6.09 -43.84 -15.50
C ARG A 175 5.21 -43.98 -16.74
N GLU A 176 4.96 -42.90 -17.46
CA GLU A 176 4.15 -42.94 -18.67
C GLU A 176 4.88 -43.68 -19.82
N ARG A 177 6.19 -43.53 -19.96
CA ARG A 177 6.98 -44.33 -20.92
C ARG A 177 6.93 -45.82 -20.58
N GLU A 178 7.06 -46.19 -19.30
CA GLU A 178 6.94 -47.58 -18.86
C GLU A 178 5.55 -48.14 -19.20
N ARG A 179 4.47 -47.42 -18.86
CA ARG A 179 3.09 -47.80 -19.19
C ARG A 179 2.86 -47.96 -20.69
N LEU A 180 3.25 -46.98 -21.49
CA LEU A 180 3.10 -47.02 -22.94
C LEU A 180 3.96 -48.12 -23.57
N GLY A 181 5.19 -48.31 -23.08
CA GLY A 181 6.07 -49.41 -23.52
C GLY A 181 5.44 -50.78 -23.30
N HIS A 182 4.82 -51.01 -22.15
CA HIS A 182 4.05 -52.24 -21.89
C HIS A 182 2.87 -52.39 -22.85
N LEU A 183 2.11 -51.32 -23.12
CA LEU A 183 0.99 -51.35 -24.06
C LEU A 183 1.44 -51.64 -25.52
N TRP A 184 2.56 -51.06 -25.95
CA TRP A 184 3.15 -51.33 -27.26
C TRP A 184 3.69 -52.76 -27.36
N GLY A 185 4.36 -53.27 -26.33
CA GLY A 185 4.82 -54.66 -26.26
C GLY A 185 3.65 -55.66 -26.33
N PHE A 186 2.57 -55.39 -25.61
CA PHE A 186 1.35 -56.21 -25.65
C PHE A 186 0.70 -56.20 -27.03
N ARG A 187 0.56 -55.03 -27.68
CA ARG A 187 0.03 -54.92 -29.05
C ARG A 187 0.89 -55.65 -30.08
N PHE A 188 2.21 -55.57 -29.95
CA PHE A 188 3.15 -56.26 -30.83
C PHE A 188 3.03 -57.78 -30.70
N LEU A 189 2.99 -58.30 -29.46
CA LEU A 189 2.78 -59.72 -29.18
C LEU A 189 1.42 -60.22 -29.69
N ALA A 190 0.34 -59.46 -29.45
CA ALA A 190 -0.99 -59.80 -29.96
C ALA A 190 -1.01 -59.86 -31.50
N ARG A 191 -0.30 -58.95 -32.19
CA ARG A 191 -0.19 -58.94 -33.65
C ARG A 191 0.64 -60.12 -34.18
N LEU A 192 1.73 -60.49 -33.49
CA LEU A 192 2.50 -61.70 -33.82
C LEU A 192 1.68 -62.97 -33.63
N GLN A 193 0.95 -63.10 -32.52
CA GLN A 193 0.07 -64.23 -32.27
C GLN A 193 -1.01 -64.35 -33.35
N ALA A 194 -1.62 -63.23 -33.77
CA ALA A 194 -2.60 -63.21 -34.85
C ALA A 194 -1.99 -63.65 -36.19
N PHE A 195 -0.75 -63.24 -36.50
CA PHE A 195 -0.04 -63.66 -37.70
C PHE A 195 0.22 -65.18 -37.70
N PHE A 196 0.79 -65.72 -36.62
CA PHE A 196 1.05 -67.16 -36.50
C PHE A 196 -0.23 -68.01 -36.47
N SER A 197 -1.31 -67.50 -35.89
CA SER A 197 -2.61 -68.17 -35.89
C SER A 197 -3.22 -68.25 -37.30
N ARG A 198 -2.95 -67.26 -38.16
CA ARG A 198 -3.39 -67.23 -39.57
C ARG A 198 -2.52 -68.05 -40.50
N ALA A 199 -1.26 -68.28 -40.13
CA ALA A 199 -0.29 -69.05 -40.89
C ALA A 199 -0.30 -70.55 -40.57
N ARG A 200 -1.17 -71.04 -39.67
CA ARG A 200 -1.40 -72.48 -39.51
C ARG A 200 -2.22 -72.97 -40.72
N PRO A 201 -1.65 -73.80 -41.62
CA PRO A 201 -2.48 -74.53 -42.57
C PRO A 201 -3.42 -75.44 -41.76
N GLY A 202 -4.71 -75.43 -42.13
CA GLY A 202 -5.66 -76.38 -41.56
C GLY A 202 -5.17 -77.80 -41.83
N PRO A 203 -5.47 -78.77 -40.95
CA PRO A 203 -5.21 -80.17 -41.27
C PRO A 203 -6.01 -80.50 -42.53
N ASP A 204 -5.32 -80.60 -43.66
CA ASP A 204 -5.91 -81.06 -44.91
C ASP A 204 -6.54 -82.43 -44.67
N GLY A 205 -7.77 -82.55 -45.16
CA GLY A 205 -8.67 -83.66 -44.92
C GLY A 205 -8.05 -85.01 -45.27
N SER A 206 -8.47 -86.00 -44.48
CA SER A 206 -8.44 -87.42 -44.84
C SER A 206 -9.87 -87.93 -44.79
#